data_AF-A0A425HX88-F1
#
_entry.id   AF-A0A425HX88-F1
#
_cell.length_a   1.000
_cell.length_b   1.000
_cell.length_c   1.000
_cell.angle_alpha   90.00
_cell.angle_beta   90.00
_cell.angle_gamma   90.00
#
_symmetry.space_group_name_H-M   'P 1'
#
loop_
_entity.id
_entity.type
_entity.pdbx_description
1 polymer ?
#
loop_
_entity_poly.entity_id
_entity_poly.type
_entity_poly.pdbx_seq_one_letter_code
_entity_poly.pdbx_strand_id
1 'polypeptide(L)'
;MIGALVLFVAVLMSGSALGSHEGAQNPPANICKGAAASESAGIAVEVNADSKKASFVCDSEVKNLSPPEKLGKVTQCHKNNALNNMVTLAELFGDGSEATVTSVADSAQGSAVTLTLASLPETAQTIYFGCTDETESSESPPAARVKQSTDGAGKKCTVTVIVPADPAANTCTLKKKFMDLKITSETKTVSFQCDTGIPMLSPAADTQIFDDKCEEQVTLSDVIPSAKMARRGSRYSFSVEELPETEVTLCYKCSTSAPAGSDRKEVSENNANACVVKIKVSTANLDSAASTTGVAASLLGLVFRLGVSVFFVQLFF
;
A
#
# COMPACT_ATOMS: atom_id res chain seq x y z
N MET A 1 -24.44 64.38 40.04
CA MET A 1 -25.22 63.52 39.14
C MET A 1 -24.57 63.58 37.77
N ILE A 2 -23.65 62.66 37.51
CA ILE A 2 -22.89 62.55 36.26
C ILE A 2 -22.94 61.07 35.90
N GLY A 3 -23.63 60.77 34.80
CA GLY A 3 -23.87 59.41 34.32
C GLY A 3 -22.62 58.86 33.64
N ALA A 4 -22.16 57.71 34.10
CA ALA A 4 -21.17 56.91 33.40
C ALA A 4 -21.89 56.00 32.40
N LEU A 5 -21.68 56.30 31.12
CA LEU A 5 -22.12 55.52 29.97
C LEU A 5 -21.24 54.26 29.87
N VAL A 6 -21.77 53.10 30.29
CA VAL A 6 -21.09 51.81 30.13
C VAL A 6 -21.42 51.27 28.75
N LEU A 7 -20.46 51.36 27.83
CA LEU A 7 -20.49 50.72 26.51
C LEU A 7 -20.30 49.21 26.69
N PHE A 8 -21.39 48.44 26.57
CA PHE A 8 -21.33 47.00 26.37
C PHE A 8 -20.87 46.70 24.95
N VAL A 9 -19.62 46.24 24.80
CA VAL A 9 -19.16 45.63 23.55
C VAL A 9 -19.75 44.21 23.51
N ALA A 10 -20.84 44.06 22.76
CA ALA A 10 -21.37 42.74 22.40
C ALA A 10 -20.38 42.08 21.43
N VAL A 11 -19.61 41.10 21.93
CA VAL A 11 -18.90 40.16 21.07
C VAL A 11 -19.95 39.27 20.40
N LEU A 12 -20.32 39.63 19.17
CA LEU A 12 -21.05 38.77 18.27
C LEU A 12 -20.18 37.55 17.96
N MET A 13 -20.45 36.46 18.68
CA MET A 13 -20.10 35.11 18.24
C MET A 13 -20.87 34.86 16.94
N SER A 14 -20.22 35.08 15.80
CA SER A 14 -20.72 34.60 14.51
C SER A 14 -20.69 33.08 14.54
N GLY A 15 -21.82 32.48 14.94
CA GLY A 15 -22.12 31.10 14.61
C GLY A 15 -22.22 31.02 13.09
N SER A 16 -21.14 30.60 12.44
CA SER A 16 -21.18 30.19 11.05
C SER A 16 -21.98 28.90 10.99
N ALA A 17 -23.23 29.04 10.58
CA ALA A 17 -24.13 27.96 10.22
C ALA A 17 -23.43 26.95 9.30
N LEU A 18 -23.77 25.67 9.50
CA LEU A 18 -23.62 24.63 8.49
C LEU A 18 -24.21 25.15 7.17
N GLY A 19 -23.33 25.54 6.25
CA GLY A 19 -23.63 25.76 4.85
C GLY A 19 -22.89 24.71 4.06
N SER A 20 -23.62 23.76 3.49
CA SER A 20 -23.13 22.81 2.50
C SER A 20 -22.51 23.60 1.34
N HIS A 21 -21.19 23.62 1.24
CA HIS A 21 -20.50 24.13 0.07
C HIS A 21 -19.93 22.94 -0.72
N GLU A 22 -20.82 22.28 -1.45
CA GLU A 22 -20.43 21.67 -2.72
C GLU A 22 -19.81 22.74 -3.62
N GLY A 23 -18.73 22.40 -4.30
CA GLY A 23 -18.18 23.21 -5.40
C GLY A 23 -16.98 24.09 -5.03
N ALA A 24 -15.84 23.46 -4.81
CA ALA A 24 -14.56 24.02 -5.23
C ALA A 24 -13.92 23.01 -6.19
N GLN A 25 -14.23 23.17 -7.48
CA GLN A 25 -13.59 22.41 -8.55
C GLN A 25 -12.11 22.79 -8.61
N ASN A 26 -11.24 21.94 -8.04
CA ASN A 26 -9.88 21.83 -8.53
C ASN A 26 -9.94 21.39 -10.01
N PRO A 27 -9.10 21.94 -10.92
CA PRO A 27 -8.97 21.34 -12.24
C PRO A 27 -8.63 19.85 -12.07
N PRO A 28 -9.27 18.92 -12.80
CA PRO A 28 -9.06 17.50 -12.53
C PRO A 28 -7.60 17.15 -12.87
N ALA A 29 -6.84 16.73 -11.85
CA ALA A 29 -5.39 16.49 -11.92
C ALA A 29 -4.96 15.34 -12.87
N ASN A 30 -5.91 14.70 -13.56
CA ASN A 30 -5.69 13.53 -14.39
C ASN A 30 -6.00 13.77 -15.88
N ILE A 31 -5.87 15.00 -16.38
CA ILE A 31 -5.98 15.30 -17.82
C ILE A 31 -4.58 15.35 -18.44
N CYS A 32 -4.30 14.44 -19.37
CA CYS A 32 -3.08 14.42 -20.17
C CYS A 32 -3.25 15.34 -21.38
N LYS A 33 -2.59 16.51 -21.34
CA LYS A 33 -2.60 17.49 -22.44
C LYS A 33 -1.39 17.30 -23.33
N GLY A 34 -1.59 17.44 -24.63
CA GLY A 34 -0.49 17.37 -25.60
C GLY A 34 0.48 18.53 -25.40
N ALA A 35 1.78 18.24 -25.37
CA ALA A 35 2.81 19.25 -25.59
C ALA A 35 3.58 18.94 -26.87
N ALA A 36 4.28 19.96 -27.38
CA ALA A 36 5.21 19.76 -28.48
C ALA A 36 6.27 18.72 -28.07
N ALA A 37 6.75 17.90 -29.01
CA ALA A 37 7.66 16.79 -28.71
C ALA A 37 9.00 17.19 -28.06
N SER A 38 9.34 18.49 -28.05
CA SER A 38 10.48 19.08 -27.34
C SER A 38 10.26 19.27 -25.84
N GLU A 39 9.04 19.06 -25.33
CA GLU A 39 8.67 19.19 -23.92
C GLU A 39 8.25 17.82 -23.36
N SER A 40 8.73 17.48 -22.17
CA SER A 40 8.28 16.28 -21.46
C SER A 40 6.90 16.52 -20.84
N ALA A 41 5.83 16.30 -21.60
CA ALA A 41 4.46 16.29 -21.07
C ALA A 41 4.06 14.92 -20.55
N GLY A 42 3.53 14.89 -19.34
CA GLY A 42 2.96 13.69 -18.76
C GLY A 42 2.23 13.95 -17.45
N ILE A 43 1.45 12.96 -17.05
CA ILE A 43 0.76 12.93 -15.76
C ILE A 43 1.12 11.64 -15.03
N ALA A 44 0.96 11.63 -13.71
CA ALA A 44 1.04 10.43 -12.89
C ALA A 44 -0.31 10.19 -12.21
N VAL A 45 -0.79 8.94 -12.27
CA VAL A 45 -2.06 8.52 -11.67
C VAL A 45 -1.81 7.26 -10.86
N GLU A 46 -2.37 7.19 -9.65
CA GLU A 46 -2.27 6.00 -8.80
C GLU A 46 -3.57 5.18 -8.87
N VAL A 47 -3.45 3.86 -8.96
CA VAL A 47 -4.59 2.94 -8.83
C VAL A 47 -5.07 2.93 -7.39
N ASN A 48 -6.36 3.15 -7.18
CA ASN A 48 -6.97 2.99 -5.88
C ASN A 48 -6.93 1.51 -5.47
N ALA A 49 -6.31 1.22 -4.33
CA ALA A 49 -6.10 -0.16 -3.88
C ALA A 49 -7.40 -0.90 -3.53
N ASP A 50 -8.43 -0.20 -3.07
CA ASP A 50 -9.70 -0.81 -2.64
C ASP A 50 -10.57 -1.13 -3.86
N SER A 51 -10.71 -0.19 -4.79
CA SER A 51 -11.53 -0.35 -5.99
C SER A 51 -10.79 -1.00 -7.16
N LYS A 52 -9.45 -1.09 -7.09
CA LYS A 52 -8.54 -1.53 -8.16
C LYS A 52 -8.73 -0.76 -9.47
N LYS A 53 -9.00 0.53 -9.36
CA LYS A 53 -9.30 1.41 -10.50
C LYS A 53 -8.48 2.68 -10.51
N ALA A 54 -8.20 3.17 -11.70
CA ALA A 54 -7.66 4.51 -11.96
C ALA A 54 -8.36 5.12 -13.16
N SER A 55 -8.47 6.44 -13.20
CA SER A 55 -9.07 7.16 -14.31
C SER A 55 -8.24 8.37 -14.71
N PHE A 56 -8.12 8.58 -16.01
CA PHE A 56 -7.47 9.72 -16.62
C PHE A 56 -8.16 10.09 -17.93
N VAL A 57 -7.84 11.26 -18.48
CA VAL A 57 -8.41 11.77 -19.73
C VAL A 57 -7.28 12.11 -20.68
N CYS A 58 -7.32 11.59 -21.89
CA CYS A 58 -6.54 12.11 -23.00
C CYS A 58 -7.28 13.33 -23.56
N ASP A 59 -6.68 14.52 -23.49
CA ASP A 59 -7.31 15.75 -23.97
C ASP A 59 -7.61 15.70 -25.49
N SER A 60 -8.51 16.59 -25.92
CA SER A 60 -8.89 16.82 -27.31
C SER A 60 -7.73 16.93 -28.29
N GLU A 61 -6.60 17.54 -27.89
CA GLU A 61 -5.41 17.67 -28.73
C GLU A 61 -4.65 16.35 -28.93
N VAL A 62 -4.81 15.38 -28.03
CA VAL A 62 -4.09 14.09 -28.02
C VAL A 62 -5.04 12.93 -27.70
N LYS A 63 -6.22 12.94 -28.32
CA LYS A 63 -7.35 12.08 -27.95
C LYS A 63 -7.14 10.57 -28.17
N ASN A 64 -6.13 10.16 -28.93
CA ASN A 64 -5.90 8.75 -29.25
C ASN A 64 -5.06 8.11 -28.15
N LEU A 65 -5.48 6.93 -27.69
CA LEU A 65 -4.77 6.19 -26.67
C LEU A 65 -3.73 5.24 -27.29
N SER A 66 -2.59 5.08 -26.62
CA SER A 66 -1.57 4.07 -26.88
C SER A 66 -1.34 3.21 -25.63
N PRO A 67 -1.46 1.87 -25.70
CA PRO A 67 -1.85 1.09 -26.87
C PRO A 67 -3.28 1.40 -27.37
N PRO A 68 -3.56 1.23 -28.68
CA PRO A 68 -4.85 1.56 -29.25
C PRO A 68 -5.96 0.65 -28.72
N GLU A 69 -7.15 1.21 -28.54
CA GLU A 69 -8.33 0.46 -28.16
C GLU A 69 -8.86 -0.42 -29.30
N LYS A 70 -9.52 -1.52 -28.93
CA LYS A 70 -10.33 -2.35 -29.82
C LYS A 70 -11.71 -2.51 -29.19
N LEU A 71 -12.76 -2.07 -29.89
CA LEU A 71 -14.14 -2.09 -29.40
C LEU A 71 -14.30 -1.36 -28.04
N GLY A 72 -13.64 -0.20 -27.86
CA GLY A 72 -13.68 0.60 -26.63
C GLY A 72 -12.93 0.00 -25.45
N LYS A 73 -12.13 -1.06 -25.68
CA LYS A 73 -11.35 -1.75 -24.65
C LYS A 73 -9.87 -1.79 -25.01
N VAL A 74 -9.03 -1.72 -24.00
CA VAL A 74 -7.57 -1.78 -24.12
C VAL A 74 -7.08 -2.84 -23.13
N THR A 75 -6.45 -3.89 -23.65
CA THR A 75 -5.97 -5.03 -22.85
C THR A 75 -4.46 -5.03 -22.68
N GLN A 76 -3.78 -3.99 -23.19
CA GLN A 76 -2.33 -3.85 -23.16
C GLN A 76 -1.93 -2.51 -22.54
N CYS A 77 -0.70 -2.47 -22.03
CA CYS A 77 -0.04 -1.25 -21.56
C CYS A 77 1.44 -1.30 -21.95
N HIS A 78 2.19 -0.23 -21.68
CA HIS A 78 3.62 -0.18 -21.89
C HIS A 78 4.40 -0.38 -20.58
N LYS A 79 5.51 -1.13 -20.60
CA LYS A 79 6.42 -1.31 -19.45
C LYS A 79 7.38 -0.15 -19.24
N ASN A 80 7.50 0.76 -20.20
CA ASN A 80 8.40 1.90 -20.12
C ASN A 80 7.75 3.19 -20.65
N ASN A 81 8.31 4.32 -20.24
CA ASN A 81 7.86 5.66 -20.63
C ASN A 81 8.19 6.03 -22.08
N ALA A 82 8.97 5.21 -22.79
CA ALA A 82 9.25 5.35 -24.22
C ALA A 82 8.12 4.81 -25.10
N LEU A 83 7.10 4.16 -24.50
CA LEU A 83 5.89 3.66 -25.16
C LEU A 83 6.19 2.67 -26.30
N ASN A 84 7.24 1.85 -26.14
CA ASN A 84 7.71 0.92 -27.17
C ASN A 84 7.82 -0.53 -26.67
N ASN A 85 7.36 -0.82 -25.46
CA ASN A 85 7.41 -2.14 -24.85
C ASN A 85 6.03 -2.53 -24.34
N MET A 86 5.22 -3.13 -25.22
CA MET A 86 3.86 -3.53 -24.89
C MET A 86 3.83 -4.85 -24.11
N VAL A 87 2.90 -4.93 -23.17
CA VAL A 87 2.57 -6.13 -22.39
C VAL A 87 1.06 -6.18 -22.14
N THR A 88 0.52 -7.38 -21.97
CA THR A 88 -0.89 -7.52 -21.62
C THR A 88 -1.15 -7.17 -20.15
N LEU A 89 -2.25 -6.49 -19.88
CA LEU A 89 -2.68 -6.17 -18.52
C LEU A 89 -2.99 -7.45 -17.73
N ALA A 90 -3.51 -8.48 -18.40
CA ALA A 90 -3.81 -9.78 -17.78
C ALA A 90 -2.55 -10.51 -17.30
N GLU A 91 -1.43 -10.42 -18.03
CA GLU A 91 -0.14 -10.99 -17.60
C GLU A 91 0.38 -10.34 -16.31
N LEU A 92 0.13 -9.04 -16.13
CA LEU A 92 0.61 -8.29 -14.97
C LEU A 92 -0.34 -8.36 -13.76
N PHE A 93 -1.65 -8.33 -14.01
CA PHE A 93 -2.68 -8.05 -13.01
C PHE A 93 -3.85 -9.03 -13.03
N GLY A 94 -3.70 -10.16 -13.73
CA GLY A 94 -4.68 -11.24 -13.79
C GLY A 94 -5.81 -11.04 -14.81
N ASP A 95 -6.47 -12.16 -15.15
CA ASP A 95 -7.54 -12.21 -16.14
C ASP A 95 -8.69 -11.25 -15.81
N GLY A 96 -9.14 -10.49 -16.82
CA GLY A 96 -10.16 -9.45 -16.68
C GLY A 96 -9.60 -8.04 -16.43
N SER A 97 -8.28 -7.89 -16.32
CA SER A 97 -7.65 -6.57 -16.28
C SER A 97 -7.68 -5.88 -17.65
N GLU A 98 -8.33 -4.73 -17.72
CA GLU A 98 -8.51 -3.96 -18.95
C GLU A 98 -8.74 -2.47 -18.64
N ALA A 99 -8.51 -1.61 -19.63
CA ALA A 99 -9.00 -0.24 -19.60
C ALA A 99 -10.17 -0.08 -20.57
N THR A 100 -11.19 0.65 -20.15
CA THR A 100 -12.29 1.07 -21.01
C THR A 100 -12.06 2.51 -21.44
N VAL A 101 -12.36 2.79 -22.70
CA VAL A 101 -12.30 4.14 -23.25
C VAL A 101 -13.71 4.56 -23.62
N THR A 102 -14.11 5.70 -23.06
CA THR A 102 -15.39 6.32 -23.35
C THR A 102 -15.10 7.65 -24.03
N SER A 103 -15.52 7.78 -25.29
CA SER A 103 -15.57 9.08 -25.94
C SER A 103 -16.54 9.97 -25.17
N VAL A 104 -16.05 11.11 -24.69
CA VAL A 104 -16.91 12.07 -24.00
C VAL A 104 -17.86 12.64 -25.07
N ALA A 105 -19.17 12.57 -24.81
CA ALA A 105 -20.24 12.80 -25.80
C ALA A 105 -20.16 14.16 -26.51
N ASP A 106 -19.47 15.13 -25.92
CA ASP A 106 -19.00 16.33 -26.58
C ASP A 106 -17.55 16.12 -27.04
N SER A 107 -17.38 15.73 -28.30
CA SER A 107 -16.10 15.41 -28.98
C SER A 107 -15.03 16.52 -28.96
N ALA A 108 -15.32 17.65 -28.31
CA ALA A 108 -14.41 18.73 -27.99
C ALA A 108 -13.59 18.51 -26.70
N GLN A 109 -13.85 17.47 -25.89
CA GLN A 109 -13.27 17.32 -24.54
C GLN A 109 -12.28 16.14 -24.37
N GLY A 110 -12.07 15.31 -25.40
CA GLY A 110 -11.10 14.20 -25.38
C GLY A 110 -11.69 12.83 -25.05
N SER A 111 -10.84 11.89 -24.65
CA SER A 111 -11.17 10.49 -24.40
C SER A 111 -10.96 10.16 -22.92
N ALA A 112 -12.01 9.76 -22.22
CA ALA A 112 -11.94 9.34 -20.82
C ALA A 112 -11.55 7.86 -20.74
N VAL A 113 -10.53 7.54 -19.95
CA VAL A 113 -10.01 6.19 -19.78
C VAL A 113 -10.19 5.75 -18.34
N THR A 114 -10.73 4.56 -18.15
CA THR A 114 -10.84 3.92 -16.82
C THR A 114 -10.16 2.56 -16.84
N LEU A 115 -9.05 2.45 -16.12
CA LEU A 115 -8.33 1.21 -15.90
C LEU A 115 -8.99 0.43 -14.76
N THR A 116 -9.25 -0.86 -14.98
CA THR A 116 -9.73 -1.80 -13.96
C THR A 116 -8.79 -2.99 -13.90
N LEU A 117 -8.30 -3.33 -12.72
CA LEU A 117 -7.40 -4.46 -12.49
C LEU A 117 -8.12 -5.59 -11.74
N ALA A 118 -7.85 -6.84 -12.12
CA ALA A 118 -8.41 -8.01 -11.45
C ALA A 118 -7.72 -8.26 -10.10
N SER A 119 -6.40 -8.19 -10.06
CA SER A 119 -5.58 -8.28 -8.85
C SER A 119 -4.57 -7.13 -8.76
N LEU A 120 -4.11 -6.87 -7.53
CA LEU A 120 -2.98 -5.99 -7.29
C LEU A 120 -1.69 -6.82 -7.27
N PRO A 121 -0.56 -6.27 -7.72
CA PRO A 121 0.72 -6.97 -7.70
C PRO A 121 1.26 -7.11 -6.26
N GLU A 122 2.18 -8.05 -6.03
CA GLU A 122 2.79 -8.18 -4.69
C GLU A 122 3.68 -6.98 -4.31
N THR A 123 4.35 -6.34 -5.27
CA THR A 123 5.10 -5.08 -5.09
C THR A 123 4.51 -4.01 -5.98
N ALA A 124 4.67 -2.75 -5.61
CA ALA A 124 4.21 -1.65 -6.43
C ALA A 124 4.90 -1.70 -7.80
N GLN A 125 4.08 -1.54 -8.85
CA GLN A 125 4.52 -1.56 -10.24
C GLN A 125 4.17 -0.24 -10.91
N THR A 126 4.90 0.10 -11.97
CA THR A 126 4.60 1.24 -12.82
C THR A 126 4.37 0.77 -14.24
N ILE A 127 3.26 1.18 -14.83
CA ILE A 127 2.92 0.94 -16.24
C ILE A 127 2.62 2.27 -16.92
N TYR A 128 2.62 2.27 -18.25
CA TYR A 128 2.49 3.49 -19.03
C TYR A 128 1.42 3.37 -20.11
N PHE A 129 0.73 4.48 -20.35
CA PHE A 129 -0.11 4.72 -21.52
C PHE A 129 0.35 6.01 -22.21
N GLY A 130 0.05 6.15 -23.49
CA GLY A 130 0.27 7.38 -24.24
C GLY A 130 -1.04 7.99 -24.71
N CYS A 131 -1.14 9.31 -24.68
CA CYS A 131 -2.14 10.07 -25.39
C CYS A 131 -1.45 10.75 -26.59
N THR A 132 -1.97 10.57 -27.81
CA THR A 132 -1.37 11.06 -29.06
C THR A 132 -2.40 11.71 -29.98
N ASP A 133 -1.95 12.64 -30.81
CA ASP A 133 -2.75 13.23 -31.90
C ASP A 133 -2.81 12.30 -33.14
N GLU A 134 -1.82 11.41 -33.29
CA GLU A 134 -1.77 10.40 -34.34
C GLU A 134 -2.69 9.21 -34.05
N THR A 135 -3.42 8.77 -35.08
CA THR A 135 -4.20 7.52 -35.05
C THR A 135 -3.32 6.36 -35.52
N GLU A 136 -2.88 5.49 -34.63
CA GLU A 136 -2.26 4.23 -35.04
C GLU A 136 -3.34 3.28 -35.58
N SER A 137 -3.46 3.21 -36.91
CA SER A 137 -4.36 2.27 -37.58
C SER A 137 -3.85 0.85 -37.36
N SER A 138 -4.61 0.03 -36.61
CA SER A 138 -4.43 -1.42 -36.63
C SER A 138 -4.58 -1.91 -38.08
N GLU A 139 -3.53 -2.58 -38.57
CA GLU A 139 -3.43 -3.31 -39.85
C GLU A 139 -3.56 -2.50 -41.15
N SER A 140 -2.42 -2.31 -41.84
CA SER A 140 -2.30 -2.41 -43.30
C SER A 140 -0.84 -2.63 -43.77
N PRO A 141 -0.60 -3.33 -44.91
CA PRO A 141 0.72 -3.82 -45.32
C PRO A 141 1.68 -2.71 -45.81
N PRO A 142 2.99 -2.99 -45.95
CA PRO A 142 3.96 -2.00 -46.41
C PRO A 142 3.82 -1.81 -47.92
N ALA A 143 2.98 -0.87 -48.33
CA ALA A 143 2.97 -0.36 -49.70
C ALA A 143 2.98 1.17 -49.67
N ALA A 144 4.19 1.70 -49.83
CA ALA A 144 4.51 3.00 -50.41
C ALA A 144 3.62 4.18 -50.00
N ARG A 145 3.93 4.80 -48.86
CA ARG A 145 3.83 6.26 -48.76
C ARG A 145 5.20 6.83 -48.45
N VAL A 146 5.90 7.25 -49.50
CA VAL A 146 6.81 8.38 -49.40
C VAL A 146 5.95 9.61 -49.08
N LYS A 147 5.68 9.82 -47.80
CA LYS A 147 5.41 11.16 -47.29
C LYS A 147 6.67 11.61 -46.59
N GLN A 148 7.41 12.42 -47.33
CA GLN A 148 8.44 13.31 -46.86
C GLN A 148 8.05 13.88 -45.50
N SER A 149 8.71 13.39 -44.46
CA SER A 149 8.62 13.87 -43.09
C SER A 149 9.28 15.24 -43.02
N THR A 150 8.52 16.28 -43.33
CA THR A 150 8.84 17.65 -42.92
C THR A 150 8.24 17.88 -41.54
N ASP A 151 9.10 17.87 -40.51
CA ASP A 151 9.03 18.74 -39.33
C ASP A 151 7.63 19.04 -38.75
N GLY A 152 6.96 18.00 -38.29
CA GLY A 152 5.79 18.11 -37.42
C GLY A 152 5.89 17.06 -36.35
N ALA A 153 6.66 17.31 -35.29
CA ALA A 153 6.75 16.38 -34.18
C ALA A 153 5.37 16.34 -33.48
N GLY A 154 4.61 15.27 -33.72
CA GLY A 154 3.24 15.09 -33.20
C GLY A 154 3.15 15.33 -31.69
N LYS A 155 2.01 15.85 -31.24
CA LYS A 155 1.78 16.10 -29.82
C LYS A 155 1.61 14.77 -29.11
N LYS A 156 2.30 14.62 -27.97
CA LYS A 156 2.21 13.43 -27.13
C LYS A 156 2.13 13.80 -25.66
N CYS A 157 1.53 12.92 -24.88
CA CYS A 157 1.48 13.02 -23.44
C CYS A 157 1.60 11.61 -22.84
N THR A 158 2.56 11.40 -21.93
CA THR A 158 2.77 10.10 -21.29
C THR A 158 2.01 10.03 -19.96
N VAL A 159 1.13 9.04 -19.83
CA VAL A 159 0.43 8.73 -18.59
C VAL A 159 1.21 7.66 -17.85
N THR A 160 1.77 8.02 -16.71
CA THR A 160 2.42 7.07 -15.79
C THR A 160 1.37 6.57 -14.80
N VAL A 161 1.13 5.27 -14.75
CA VAL A 161 0.19 4.65 -13.81
C VAL A 161 0.97 3.88 -12.75
N ILE A 162 0.81 4.30 -11.50
CA ILE A 162 1.39 3.64 -10.33
C ILE A 162 0.35 2.66 -9.78
N VAL A 163 0.67 1.37 -9.85
CA VAL A 163 -0.16 0.32 -9.29
C VAL A 163 0.44 -0.04 -7.92
N PRO A 164 -0.27 0.21 -6.80
CA PRO A 164 0.25 -0.10 -5.48
C PRO A 164 0.35 -1.61 -5.28
N ALA A 165 1.21 -2.03 -4.37
CA ALA A 165 1.23 -3.41 -3.89
C ALA A 165 -0.13 -3.79 -3.25
N ASP A 166 -0.50 -5.07 -3.33
CA ASP A 166 -1.65 -5.63 -2.64
C ASP A 166 -1.53 -5.36 -1.12
N PRO A 167 -2.52 -4.71 -0.49
CA PRO A 167 -2.55 -4.50 0.95
C PRO A 167 -2.37 -5.78 1.77
N ALA A 168 -2.85 -6.92 1.27
CA ALA A 168 -2.75 -8.22 1.92
C ALA A 168 -1.39 -8.92 1.70
N ALA A 169 -0.56 -8.47 0.76
CA ALA A 169 0.76 -9.04 0.55
C ALA A 169 1.73 -8.67 1.68
N ASN A 170 2.69 -9.57 1.97
CA ASN A 170 3.76 -9.33 2.94
C ASN A 170 4.87 -8.42 2.35
N THR A 171 4.47 -7.30 1.78
CA THR A 171 5.35 -6.27 1.24
C THR A 171 5.30 -5.04 2.14
N CYS A 172 6.47 -4.59 2.60
CA CYS A 172 6.61 -3.36 3.37
C CYS A 172 6.60 -2.16 2.42
N THR A 173 5.56 -1.34 2.48
CA THR A 173 5.37 -0.16 1.62
C THR A 173 5.36 1.13 2.45
N LEU A 174 5.68 2.26 1.82
CA LEU A 174 5.60 3.59 2.44
C LEU A 174 4.19 3.89 3.00
N LYS A 175 3.15 3.41 2.32
CA LYS A 175 1.75 3.58 2.74
C LYS A 175 1.44 2.81 4.03
N LYS A 176 1.99 1.60 4.17
CA LYS A 176 1.82 0.78 5.38
C LYS A 176 2.54 1.39 6.58
N LYS A 177 3.72 2.01 6.36
CA LYS A 177 4.66 2.52 7.38
C LYS A 177 5.21 1.45 8.33
N PHE A 178 4.36 0.56 8.82
CA PHE A 178 4.68 -0.58 9.67
C PHE A 178 4.01 -1.84 9.10
N MET A 179 4.71 -2.96 9.16
CA MET A 179 4.19 -4.28 8.82
C MET A 179 4.52 -5.24 9.95
N ASP A 180 3.49 -5.75 10.60
CA ASP A 180 3.62 -6.71 11.70
C ASP A 180 3.51 -8.13 11.16
N LEU A 181 4.49 -8.96 11.49
CA LEU A 181 4.54 -10.38 11.16
C LEU A 181 4.65 -11.19 12.45
N LYS A 182 4.07 -12.38 12.46
CA LYS A 182 4.06 -13.24 13.65
C LYS A 182 4.60 -14.64 13.32
N ILE A 183 5.52 -15.11 14.15
CA ILE A 183 5.96 -16.50 14.19
C ILE A 183 5.34 -17.18 15.40
N THR A 184 4.72 -18.33 15.16
CA THR A 184 4.15 -19.22 16.18
C THR A 184 4.79 -20.60 16.08
N SER A 185 4.41 -21.50 16.98
CA SER A 185 4.87 -22.90 16.94
C SER A 185 4.42 -23.61 15.65
N GLU A 186 3.29 -23.17 15.07
CA GLU A 186 2.72 -23.69 13.83
C GLU A 186 3.47 -23.20 12.60
N THR A 187 3.81 -21.92 12.53
CA THR A 187 4.39 -21.32 11.31
C THR A 187 5.90 -21.42 11.27
N LYS A 188 6.59 -21.18 12.40
CA LYS A 188 8.07 -21.12 12.57
C LYS A 188 8.85 -20.21 11.61
N THR A 189 8.22 -19.67 10.58
CA THR A 189 8.83 -18.90 9.50
C THR A 189 7.83 -17.86 9.00
N VAL A 190 8.33 -16.68 8.67
CA VAL A 190 7.60 -15.65 7.92
C VAL A 190 8.45 -15.18 6.76
N SER A 191 7.81 -14.73 5.69
CA SER A 191 8.50 -14.14 4.54
C SER A 191 7.90 -12.80 4.19
N PHE A 192 8.77 -11.87 3.78
CA PHE A 192 8.40 -10.52 3.41
C PHE A 192 9.34 -9.94 2.36
N GLN A 193 8.98 -8.78 1.81
CA GLN A 193 9.81 -8.06 0.87
C GLN A 193 9.70 -6.54 1.07
N CYS A 194 10.77 -5.84 0.71
CA CYS A 194 10.72 -4.39 0.59
C CYS A 194 10.11 -4.00 -0.76
N ASP A 195 9.28 -2.97 -0.76
CA ASP A 195 8.67 -2.48 -1.98
C ASP A 195 9.68 -1.82 -2.94
N THR A 196 9.33 -1.71 -4.22
CA THR A 196 10.23 -1.19 -5.27
C THR A 196 10.65 0.26 -5.03
N GLY A 197 9.80 1.07 -4.40
CA GLY A 197 10.12 2.44 -4.00
C GLY A 197 11.01 2.56 -2.76
N ILE A 198 11.19 1.49 -1.99
CA ILE A 198 12.05 1.45 -0.79
C ILE A 198 12.83 0.12 -0.71
N PRO A 199 13.61 -0.23 -1.73
CA PRO A 199 14.06 -1.62 -1.94
C PRO A 199 15.17 -2.08 -0.98
N MET A 200 15.75 -1.16 -0.19
CA MET A 200 16.91 -1.46 0.64
C MET A 200 16.49 -1.89 2.05
N LEU A 201 16.82 -3.13 2.43
CA LEU A 201 16.64 -3.64 3.79
C LEU A 201 17.81 -3.23 4.70
N SER A 202 17.48 -2.74 5.89
CA SER A 202 18.40 -2.48 7.00
C SER A 202 17.96 -3.26 8.25
N PRO A 203 18.90 -3.85 9.01
CA PRO A 203 20.32 -3.99 8.69
C PRO A 203 20.55 -4.82 7.41
N ALA A 204 21.65 -4.55 6.72
CA ALA A 204 21.98 -5.27 5.49
C ALA A 204 22.59 -6.65 5.76
N ALA A 205 23.28 -6.81 6.90
CA ALA A 205 23.82 -8.08 7.36
C ALA A 205 22.70 -8.98 7.88
N ASP A 206 22.70 -10.25 7.48
CA ASP A 206 21.73 -11.27 7.90
C ASP A 206 21.89 -11.70 9.37
N THR A 207 23.02 -11.38 9.99
CA THR A 207 23.31 -11.61 11.40
C THR A 207 22.90 -10.45 12.32
N GLN A 208 22.36 -9.36 11.77
CA GLN A 208 21.99 -8.17 12.54
C GLN A 208 20.50 -7.87 12.41
N ILE A 209 19.94 -7.37 13.51
CA ILE A 209 18.57 -6.88 13.61
C ILE A 209 18.56 -5.53 14.30
N PHE A 210 17.45 -4.80 14.19
CA PHE A 210 17.17 -3.78 15.20
C PHE A 210 16.40 -4.39 16.38
N ASP A 211 16.56 -3.78 17.55
CA ASP A 211 15.80 -4.06 18.76
C ASP A 211 14.27 -3.87 18.60
N ASP A 212 13.50 -4.08 19.67
CA ASP A 212 12.04 -3.98 19.69
C ASP A 212 11.51 -2.57 19.41
N LYS A 213 12.32 -1.55 19.69
CA LYS A 213 12.06 -0.14 19.37
C LYS A 213 12.48 0.24 17.95
N CYS A 214 13.16 -0.67 17.27
CA CYS A 214 13.72 -0.47 15.94
C CYS A 214 14.78 0.66 15.90
N GLU A 215 15.56 0.85 16.97
CA GLU A 215 16.52 1.95 17.11
C GLU A 215 17.97 1.44 17.08
N GLU A 216 18.28 0.45 17.92
CA GLU A 216 19.65 -0.06 18.09
C GLU A 216 19.88 -1.36 17.31
N GLN A 217 21.04 -1.46 16.64
CA GLN A 217 21.44 -2.70 15.96
C GLN A 217 22.05 -3.68 16.98
N VAL A 218 21.56 -4.91 16.97
CA VAL A 218 22.02 -6.00 17.84
C VAL A 218 22.23 -7.27 17.02
N THR A 219 23.02 -8.21 17.54
CA THR A 219 23.23 -9.50 16.89
C THR A 219 21.98 -10.37 16.98
N LEU A 220 21.55 -10.95 15.86
CA LEU A 220 20.38 -11.82 15.81
C LEU A 220 20.50 -13.02 16.76
N SER A 221 21.66 -13.68 16.78
CA SER A 221 21.89 -14.86 17.62
C SER A 221 21.90 -14.57 19.12
N ASP A 222 22.17 -13.33 19.51
CA ASP A 222 22.16 -12.94 20.93
C ASP A 222 20.72 -12.80 21.45
N VAL A 223 19.79 -12.46 20.56
CA VAL A 223 18.37 -12.28 20.90
C VAL A 223 17.57 -13.57 20.67
N ILE A 224 17.78 -14.25 19.55
CA ILE A 224 17.12 -15.52 19.22
C ILE A 224 18.18 -16.48 18.64
N PRO A 225 18.81 -17.33 19.46
CA PRO A 225 19.94 -18.17 19.04
C PRO A 225 19.66 -19.10 17.85
N SER A 226 18.41 -19.56 17.71
CA SER A 226 17.97 -20.47 16.65
C SER A 226 17.55 -19.75 15.35
N ALA A 227 17.52 -18.41 15.35
CA ALA A 227 16.98 -17.63 14.25
C ALA A 227 17.94 -17.53 13.07
N LYS A 228 17.36 -17.49 11.87
CA LYS A 228 18.07 -17.34 10.60
C LYS A 228 17.31 -16.39 9.68
N MET A 229 18.05 -15.53 8.99
CA MET A 229 17.55 -14.73 7.88
C MET A 229 18.08 -15.29 6.57
N ALA A 230 17.18 -15.61 5.64
CA ALA A 230 17.53 -16.06 4.31
C ALA A 230 16.99 -15.09 3.26
N ARG A 231 17.71 -14.97 2.14
CA ARG A 231 17.29 -14.16 0.99
C ARG A 231 17.17 -15.02 -0.27
N ARG A 232 16.08 -14.82 -1.01
CA ARG A 232 15.83 -15.41 -2.34
C ARG A 232 15.32 -14.30 -3.26
N GLY A 233 16.20 -13.77 -4.10
CA GLY A 233 15.88 -12.60 -4.92
C GLY A 233 15.58 -11.37 -4.07
N SER A 234 14.39 -10.80 -4.20
CA SER A 234 13.89 -9.67 -3.39
C SER A 234 13.22 -10.09 -2.09
N ARG A 235 12.95 -11.39 -1.90
CA ARG A 235 12.20 -11.90 -0.75
C ARG A 235 13.14 -12.33 0.38
N TYR A 236 12.79 -11.90 1.58
CA TYR A 236 13.43 -12.24 2.83
C TYR A 236 12.57 -13.25 3.58
N SER A 237 13.22 -14.24 4.19
CA SER A 237 12.57 -15.27 5.00
C SER A 237 13.26 -15.34 6.35
N PHE A 238 12.52 -14.99 7.39
CA PHE A 238 12.97 -15.10 8.77
C PHE A 238 12.38 -16.37 9.37
N SER A 239 13.22 -17.22 9.94
CA SER A 239 12.84 -18.52 10.49
C SER A 239 13.51 -18.77 11.84
N VAL A 240 12.85 -19.55 12.69
CA VAL A 240 13.40 -20.03 13.97
C VAL A 240 13.23 -21.54 14.04
N GLU A 241 14.26 -22.25 14.50
CA GLU A 241 14.15 -23.71 14.72
C GLU A 241 13.41 -23.99 16.04
N GLU A 242 13.79 -23.24 17.07
CA GLU A 242 13.24 -23.28 18.42
C GLU A 242 12.68 -21.91 18.80
N LEU A 243 11.47 -21.88 19.35
CA LEU A 243 10.88 -20.65 19.85
C LEU A 243 11.60 -20.19 21.13
N PRO A 244 11.77 -18.88 21.33
CA PRO A 244 12.35 -18.36 22.55
C PRO A 244 11.47 -18.69 23.78
N GLU A 245 12.07 -18.67 24.97
CA GLU A 245 11.34 -18.87 26.23
C GLU A 245 10.38 -17.72 26.52
N THR A 246 10.78 -16.50 26.16
CA THR A 246 10.00 -15.27 26.29
C THR A 246 9.70 -14.69 24.92
N GLU A 247 8.61 -13.95 24.82
CA GLU A 247 8.17 -13.39 23.55
C GLU A 247 9.14 -12.30 23.12
N VAL A 248 9.62 -12.37 21.89
CA VAL A 248 10.62 -11.43 21.35
C VAL A 248 10.01 -10.67 20.19
N THR A 249 10.28 -9.37 20.13
CA THR A 249 10.01 -8.55 18.94
C THR A 249 11.31 -7.96 18.43
N LEU A 250 11.50 -8.00 17.11
CA LEU A 250 12.65 -7.42 16.42
C LEU A 250 12.21 -6.66 15.18
N CYS A 251 13.05 -5.77 14.69
CA CYS A 251 12.73 -4.97 13.51
C CYS A 251 13.75 -5.04 12.38
N TYR A 252 13.23 -4.82 11.17
CA TYR A 252 13.97 -4.39 9.99
C TYR A 252 13.34 -3.12 9.41
N LYS A 253 14.09 -2.41 8.55
CA LYS A 253 13.62 -1.20 7.87
C LYS A 253 13.86 -1.30 6.37
N CYS A 254 12.83 -1.05 5.58
CA CYS A 254 12.91 -0.86 4.14
C CYS A 254 13.00 0.64 3.84
N SER A 255 13.96 1.06 3.02
CA SER A 255 14.14 2.48 2.66
C SER A 255 14.71 2.65 1.24
N THR A 256 14.74 3.90 0.76
CA THR A 256 15.30 4.26 -0.56
C THR A 256 16.83 4.17 -0.61
N SER A 257 17.51 4.38 0.52
CA SER A 257 18.97 4.43 0.61
C SER A 257 19.53 3.23 1.35
N ALA A 258 20.69 2.73 0.89
CA ALA A 258 21.44 1.72 1.63
C ALA A 258 21.77 2.23 3.04
N PRO A 259 21.80 1.35 4.06
CA PRO A 259 22.10 1.76 5.43
C PRO A 259 23.44 2.48 5.47
N ALA A 260 23.45 3.71 5.99
CA ALA A 260 24.68 4.42 6.30
C ALA A 260 25.47 3.56 7.29
N GLY A 261 26.71 3.21 6.94
CA GLY A 261 27.63 2.56 7.86
C GLY A 261 27.69 3.35 9.18
N SER A 262 27.72 2.62 10.28
CA SER A 262 27.86 3.13 11.64
C SER A 262 28.92 4.22 11.71
N ASP A 263 28.51 5.49 11.86
CA ASP A 263 29.31 6.62 12.39
C ASP A 263 28.61 7.99 12.28
N ARG A 264 27.33 8.04 11.89
CA ARG A 264 26.53 9.25 12.11
C ARG A 264 25.36 8.95 13.01
N LYS A 265 25.48 9.49 14.23
CA LYS A 265 24.40 9.70 15.18
C LYS A 265 23.41 10.71 14.58
N GLU A 266 22.61 10.29 13.60
CA GLU A 266 21.40 11.00 13.23
C GLU A 266 20.24 10.40 14.02
N VAL A 267 20.10 10.89 15.25
CA VAL A 267 18.77 11.11 15.81
C VAL A 267 18.18 12.27 15.01
N SER A 268 17.27 11.96 14.09
CA SER A 268 16.06 12.74 13.81
C SER A 268 15.40 12.31 12.49
N GLU A 269 14.19 11.76 12.63
CA GLU A 269 13.04 12.02 11.75
C GLU A 269 13.24 11.98 10.21
N ASN A 270 13.70 10.86 9.67
CA ASN A 270 13.37 10.50 8.27
C ASN A 270 12.54 9.21 8.16
N ASN A 271 11.71 8.94 9.18
CA ASN A 271 10.64 7.94 9.14
C ASN A 271 9.55 8.24 8.08
N ALA A 272 9.62 9.38 7.38
CA ALA A 272 8.71 9.71 6.29
C ALA A 272 8.89 8.81 5.06
N ASN A 273 10.10 8.28 4.84
CA ASN A 273 10.47 7.52 3.62
C ASN A 273 10.95 6.10 3.91
N ALA A 274 10.47 5.49 4.99
CA ALA A 274 10.79 4.13 5.34
C ALA A 274 9.53 3.34 5.72
N CYS A 275 9.62 2.02 5.56
CA CYS A 275 8.65 1.08 6.11
C CYS A 275 9.37 0.15 7.11
N VAL A 276 8.80 -0.02 8.29
CA VAL A 276 9.36 -0.86 9.35
C VAL A 276 8.68 -2.22 9.33
N VAL A 277 9.47 -3.28 9.25
CA VAL A 277 9.00 -4.66 9.40
C VAL A 277 9.22 -5.07 10.86
N LYS A 278 8.14 -5.34 11.59
CA LYS A 278 8.20 -5.85 12.96
C LYS A 278 7.89 -7.33 12.95
N ILE A 279 8.81 -8.14 13.45
CA ILE A 279 8.62 -9.58 13.56
C ILE A 279 8.50 -9.93 15.02
N LYS A 280 7.34 -10.47 15.38
CA LYS A 280 7.02 -10.94 16.72
C LYS A 280 7.14 -12.47 16.76
N VAL A 281 8.00 -12.99 17.62
CA VAL A 281 8.24 -14.42 17.81
C VAL A 281 7.63 -14.85 19.14
N SER A 282 6.61 -15.70 19.08
CA SER A 282 5.90 -16.22 20.26
C SER A 282 6.80 -17.08 21.14
N THR A 283 6.43 -17.20 22.41
CA THR A 283 7.07 -18.13 23.35
C THR A 283 6.78 -19.59 23.01
N ALA A 284 7.66 -20.51 23.40
CA ALA A 284 7.43 -21.95 23.32
C ALA A 284 6.21 -22.47 24.13
N ASN A 285 5.78 -21.75 25.18
CA ASN A 285 4.83 -22.28 26.19
C ASN A 285 3.35 -21.90 25.99
N LEU A 286 2.99 -21.08 25.00
CA LEU A 286 1.62 -20.57 24.86
C LEU A 286 0.66 -21.49 24.09
N ASP A 287 1.14 -22.52 23.38
CA ASP A 287 0.26 -23.43 22.60
C ASP A 287 -0.20 -24.69 23.37
N SER A 288 0.14 -24.81 24.66
CA SER A 288 -0.30 -25.95 25.50
C SER A 288 -1.48 -25.64 26.42
N ALA A 289 -2.04 -24.43 26.40
CA ALA A 289 -3.13 -24.02 27.28
C ALA A 289 -4.53 -24.26 26.67
N ALA A 290 -4.77 -25.45 26.11
CA ALA A 290 -6.12 -25.90 25.77
C ALA A 290 -6.24 -27.42 25.90
N SER A 291 -5.91 -27.95 27.08
CA SER A 291 -6.33 -29.29 27.50
C SER A 291 -6.36 -29.32 29.02
N THR A 292 -7.36 -28.67 29.61
CA THR A 292 -7.74 -29.00 30.99
C THR A 292 -8.28 -30.42 30.98
N THR A 293 -7.41 -31.36 31.34
CA THR A 293 -7.78 -32.72 31.73
C THR A 293 -8.70 -32.62 32.95
N GLY A 294 -9.99 -32.75 32.71
CA GLY A 294 -10.98 -32.98 33.76
C GLY A 294 -10.75 -34.36 34.37
N VAL A 295 -9.99 -34.42 35.47
CA VAL A 295 -9.98 -35.61 36.33
C VAL A 295 -11.32 -35.62 37.07
N ALA A 296 -12.32 -36.27 36.47
CA ALA A 296 -13.57 -36.60 37.14
C ALA A 296 -13.30 -37.70 38.17
N ALA A 297 -12.89 -37.31 39.37
CA ALA A 297 -12.98 -38.15 40.56
C ALA A 297 -14.10 -37.59 41.43
N SER A 298 -15.29 -38.19 41.37
CA SER A 298 -16.27 -37.99 42.43
C SER A 298 -17.08 -39.26 42.67
N LEU A 299 -16.97 -39.73 43.90
CA LEU A 299 -17.45 -41.00 44.44
C LEU A 299 -18.98 -41.02 44.60
N LEU A 300 -19.55 -42.20 44.39
CA LEU A 300 -20.89 -42.59 44.86
C LEU A 300 -20.91 -42.62 46.40
N GLY A 301 -21.95 -42.06 47.03
CA GLY A 301 -22.16 -42.15 48.48
C GLY A 301 -23.41 -41.45 49.03
N LEU A 302 -24.51 -42.20 49.08
CA LEU A 302 -25.86 -41.96 49.62
C LEU A 302 -26.05 -41.23 50.99
N VAL A 303 -27.03 -40.28 51.00
CA VAL A 303 -28.22 -40.07 51.91
C VAL A 303 -28.10 -39.64 53.40
N PHE A 304 -29.04 -38.74 53.77
CA PHE A 304 -29.72 -38.42 55.07
C PHE A 304 -29.29 -37.09 55.71
N ARG A 305 -30.16 -36.20 56.23
CA ARG A 305 -31.61 -35.97 56.16
C ARG A 305 -31.89 -34.56 56.71
N LEU A 306 -33.05 -34.02 56.36
CA LEU A 306 -33.71 -32.82 56.90
C LEU A 306 -33.74 -32.76 58.44
N GLY A 307 -33.58 -31.55 59.01
CA GLY A 307 -34.05 -31.30 60.38
C GLY A 307 -33.60 -29.99 61.04
N VAL A 308 -34.55 -29.06 61.14
CA VAL A 308 -34.81 -28.17 62.29
C VAL A 308 -34.03 -26.84 62.44
N SER A 309 -34.83 -25.79 62.34
CA SER A 309 -34.68 -24.39 62.74
C SER A 309 -34.31 -24.19 64.22
N VAL A 310 -33.40 -23.26 64.54
CA VAL A 310 -33.54 -22.36 65.71
C VAL A 310 -32.84 -21.01 65.44
N PHE A 311 -33.63 -19.95 65.61
CA PHE A 311 -33.27 -18.57 65.98
C PHE A 311 -31.87 -18.38 66.61
N PHE A 312 -31.17 -17.30 66.25
CA PHE A 312 -30.71 -16.34 67.26
C PHE A 312 -30.55 -14.94 66.65
N VAL A 313 -31.08 -13.98 67.39
CA VAL A 313 -31.20 -12.54 67.13
C VAL A 313 -30.08 -11.80 67.91
N GLN A 314 -29.82 -10.55 67.51
CA GLN A 314 -29.04 -9.46 68.18
C GLN A 314 -27.52 -9.44 67.95
N LEU A 315 -26.92 -8.37 67.35
CA LEU A 315 -26.79 -6.93 67.69
C LEU A 315 -25.70 -6.61 68.73
N PHE A 316 -25.02 -5.48 68.47
CA PHE A 316 -23.94 -4.78 69.20
C PHE A 316 -22.53 -5.36 68.95
N PHE A 317 -21.51 -4.61 68.50
CA PHE A 317 -21.16 -3.19 68.64
C PHE A 317 -20.72 -2.56 67.32
#